data_AF-A0A496S0T8-F1
#
_entry.id   AF-A0A496S0T8-F1
#
_cell.length_a   1.000
_cell.length_b   1.000
_cell.length_c   1.000
_cell.angle_alpha   90.00
_cell.angle_beta   90.00
_cell.angle_gamma   90.00
#
_symmetry.space_group_name_H-M   'P 1'
#
loop_
_entity.id
_entity.type
_entity.pdbx_description
1 polymer ?
#
loop_
_entity_poly.entity_id
_entity_poly.type
_entity_poly.pdbx_seq_one_letter_code
_entity_poly.pdbx_strand_id
1 'polypeptide(L)' 'MVYIAIEPPPLGTDEDLTSYLFRAFQEIAEAISKVNKLDIRNILPDRPQNGGMYYFGQIILPDITGPGFWGYEEGAWVKL' A
#
# COMPACT_ATOMS: atom_id res chain seq x y z
N MET A 1 -7.77 -3.62 -7.77
CA MET A 1 -7.84 -2.17 -8.08
C MET A 1 -8.41 -1.49 -6.86
N VAL A 2 -7.63 -0.65 -6.16
CA VAL A 2 -8.11 0.08 -4.98
C VAL A 2 -8.81 1.33 -5.47
N TYR A 3 -10.08 1.52 -5.07
CA TYR A 3 -10.86 2.71 -5.40
C TYR A 3 -10.75 3.72 -4.26
N ILE A 4 -10.25 4.91 -4.56
CA ILE A 4 -10.19 6.02 -3.61
C ILE A 4 -11.25 7.02 -4.04
N ALA A 5 -12.25 7.25 -3.18
CA ALA A 5 -13.27 8.27 -3.43
C ALA A 5 -12.62 9.65 -3.24
N ILE A 6 -12.56 10.44 -4.31
CA ILE A 6 -12.13 11.84 -4.24
C ILE A 6 -13.34 12.66 -3.83
N GLU A 7 -13.26 13.31 -2.67
CA GLU A 7 -14.31 14.21 -2.19
C GLU A 7 -14.32 15.50 -3.03
N PRO A 8 -15.50 16.01 -3.45
CA PRO A 8 -15.57 17.27 -4.19
C PRO A 8 -15.15 18.45 -3.29
N PRO A 9 -14.48 19.47 -3.84
CA PRO A 9 -14.11 20.63 -3.06
C PRO A 9 -15.35 21.43 -2.61
N PRO A 10 -15.22 22.26 -1.55
CA PRO A 10 -16.32 23.10 -1.06
C PRO A 10 -16.86 24.05 -2.13
N LEU A 11 -18.15 24.40 -2.01
CA LEU A 11 -18.81 25.40 -2.85
C LEU A 11 -18.08 26.75 -2.73
N GLY A 12 -17.78 27.37 -3.87
CA GLY A 12 -17.03 28.64 -3.95
C GLY A 12 -15.53 28.47 -4.06
N THR A 13 -15.02 27.24 -4.17
CA THR A 13 -13.63 26.99 -4.58
C THR A 13 -13.44 27.47 -6.02
N ASP A 14 -12.39 28.24 -6.25
CA ASP A 14 -11.99 28.73 -7.56
C ASP A 14 -11.85 27.57 -8.58
N GLU A 15 -12.23 27.80 -9.84
CA GLU A 15 -12.25 26.77 -10.88
C GLU A 15 -10.84 26.25 -11.21
N ASP A 16 -9.83 27.12 -11.20
CA ASP A 16 -8.45 26.74 -11.45
C ASP A 16 -7.90 25.90 -10.29
N LEU A 17 -8.22 26.31 -9.04
CA LEU A 17 -7.88 25.54 -7.85
C LEU A 17 -8.57 24.17 -7.83
N THR A 18 -9.83 24.10 -8.20
CA THR A 18 -10.60 22.84 -8.31
C THR A 18 -9.96 21.90 -9.32
N SER A 19 -9.61 22.43 -10.49
CA SER A 19 -8.97 21.67 -11.57
C SER A 19 -7.56 21.21 -11.22
N TYR A 20 -6.83 22.00 -10.41
CA TYR A 20 -5.53 21.62 -9.87
C TYR A 20 -5.64 20.49 -8.85
N LEU A 21 -6.54 20.63 -7.86
CA LEU A 21 -6.76 19.64 -6.81
C LEU A 21 -7.21 18.29 -7.40
N PHE A 22 -8.12 18.31 -8.37
CA PHE A 22 -8.58 17.09 -9.03
C PHE A 22 -7.43 16.34 -9.72
N ARG A 23 -6.55 17.06 -10.42
CA ARG A 23 -5.35 16.47 -11.05
C ARG A 23 -4.39 15.88 -10.03
N ALA A 24 -4.11 16.60 -8.95
CA ALA A 24 -3.24 16.11 -7.87
C ALA A 24 -3.79 14.84 -7.22
N PHE A 25 -5.09 14.79 -6.92
CA PHE A 25 -5.72 13.59 -6.35
C PHE A 25 -5.73 12.43 -7.33
N GLN A 26 -5.95 12.68 -8.63
CA GLN A 26 -5.87 11.65 -9.64
C GLN A 26 -4.44 11.09 -9.77
N GLU A 27 -3.41 11.93 -9.74
CA GLU A 27 -2.01 11.48 -9.76
C GLU A 27 -1.66 10.63 -8.53
N ILE A 28 -2.13 11.01 -7.35
CA ILE A 28 -1.97 10.21 -6.12
C ILE A 28 -2.71 8.88 -6.24
N ALA A 29 -3.96 8.89 -6.70
CA ALA A 29 -4.73 7.67 -6.89
C ALA A 29 -4.10 6.73 -7.92
N GLU A 30 -3.56 7.28 -9.01
CA GLU A 30 -2.82 6.52 -10.01
C GLU A 30 -1.49 5.99 -9.46
N ALA A 31 -0.74 6.79 -8.70
CA ALA A 31 0.50 6.35 -8.05
C ALA A 31 0.19 5.20 -7.07
N ILE A 32 -0.83 5.36 -6.23
CA ILE A 32 -1.29 4.31 -5.31
C ILE A 32 -1.76 3.08 -6.09
N SER A 33 -2.49 3.21 -7.19
CA SER A 33 -2.96 2.08 -8.01
C SER A 33 -1.82 1.35 -8.72
N LYS A 34 -0.83 2.08 -9.24
CA LYS A 34 0.38 1.55 -9.91
C LYS A 34 1.33 0.88 -8.90
N VAL A 35 1.43 1.44 -7.69
CA VAL A 35 2.24 0.90 -6.59
C VAL A 35 1.52 -0.21 -5.83
N ASN A 36 0.18 -0.25 -5.81
CA ASN A 36 -0.64 -1.33 -5.23
C ASN A 36 -0.60 -2.65 -6.03
N LYS A 37 0.44 -2.88 -6.82
CA LYS A 37 0.92 -4.25 -7.02
C LYS A 37 1.56 -4.70 -5.72
N LEU A 38 0.71 -5.02 -4.74
CA LEU A 38 1.12 -5.78 -3.57
C LEU A 38 1.61 -7.12 -4.10
N ASP A 39 2.93 -7.27 -4.21
CA ASP A 39 3.55 -8.51 -4.59
C ASP A 39 3.22 -9.55 -3.51
N ILE A 40 2.30 -10.46 -3.87
CA ILE A 40 1.97 -11.60 -3.03
C ILE A 40 3.19 -12.51 -3.04
N ARG A 41 3.89 -12.53 -1.92
CA ARG A 41 5.08 -13.35 -1.75
C ARG A 41 4.70 -14.75 -1.30
N ASN A 42 5.34 -15.71 -1.94
CA ASN A 42 5.25 -17.12 -1.60
C ASN A 42 6.55 -17.64 -0.96
N ILE A 43 7.59 -16.80 -0.92
CA ILE A 43 8.90 -17.08 -0.30
C ILE A 43 9.34 -15.87 0.53
N LEU A 44 10.14 -16.11 1.56
CA LEU A 44 10.78 -15.04 2.33
C LEU A 44 11.76 -14.26 1.43
N PRO A 45 11.85 -12.92 1.55
CA PRO A 45 12.90 -12.17 0.89
C PRO A 45 14.29 -12.55 1.45
N ASP A 46 15.31 -12.60 0.59
CA ASP A 46 16.70 -12.89 1.01
C ASP A 46 17.26 -11.85 1.98
N ARG A 47 16.76 -10.60 1.89
CA ARG A 47 17.16 -9.47 2.72
C ARG A 47 15.93 -8.62 3.08
N PRO A 48 15.15 -9.01 4.09
CA PRO A 48 14.04 -8.18 4.56
C PRO A 48 14.59 -6.86 5.14
N GLN A 49 13.90 -5.76 4.84
CA GLN A 49 14.23 -4.46 5.41
C GLN A 49 13.50 -4.28 6.74
N ASN A 50 14.20 -3.78 7.75
CA ASN A 50 13.60 -3.41 9.02
C ASN A 50 12.57 -2.28 8.81
N GLY A 51 11.35 -2.45 9.32
CA GLY A 51 10.19 -1.58 9.04
C GLY A 51 9.52 -1.85 7.68
N GLY A 52 9.97 -2.86 6.94
CA GLY A 52 9.35 -3.25 5.68
C GLY A 52 8.05 -4.03 5.88
N MET A 53 7.04 -3.73 5.05
CA MET A 53 5.75 -4.42 5.05
C MET A 53 5.63 -5.33 3.82
N TYR A 54 5.21 -6.57 4.04
CA TYR A 54 5.12 -7.62 3.04
C TYR A 54 3.77 -8.34 3.13
N TYR A 55 3.24 -8.79 2.00
CA TYR A 55 2.06 -9.65 1.97
C TYR A 55 2.48 -11.06 1.57
N PHE A 56 2.16 -12.05 2.40
CA PHE A 56 2.42 -13.46 2.11
C PHE A 56 1.13 -14.19 1.77
N GLY A 57 1.12 -14.87 0.62
CA GLY A 57 -0.04 -15.62 0.13
C GLY A 57 -0.20 -17.01 0.76
N GLN A 58 0.81 -17.49 1.48
CA GLN A 58 0.83 -18.82 2.09
C GLN A 58 1.63 -18.84 3.40
N ILE A 59 1.50 -19.94 4.13
CA ILE A 59 2.29 -20.24 5.33
C ILE A 59 3.72 -20.57 4.90
N ILE A 60 4.72 -19.96 5.55
CA ILE A 60 6.14 -20.22 5.37
C ILE A 60 6.75 -20.46 6.75
N LEU A 61 6.66 -21.69 7.24
CA LEU A 61 7.15 -22.02 8.58
C LEU A 61 8.68 -21.96 8.66
N PRO A 62 9.24 -21.57 9.83
CA PRO A 62 8.53 -21.20 11.07
C PRO A 62 8.06 -19.74 11.12
N ASP A 63 8.52 -18.89 10.20
CA ASP A 63 8.44 -17.43 10.30
C ASP A 63 7.05 -16.85 10.00
N ILE A 64 6.38 -17.36 8.98
CA ILE A 64 5.06 -16.89 8.53
C ILE A 64 4.03 -17.97 8.83
N THR A 65 3.29 -17.79 9.93
CA THR A 65 2.34 -18.79 10.43
C THR A 65 0.97 -18.75 9.74
N GLY A 66 0.74 -17.78 8.85
CA GLY A 66 -0.53 -17.59 8.16
C GLY A 66 -0.42 -16.58 7.02
N PRO A 67 -1.27 -16.69 5.97
CA PRO A 67 -1.33 -15.69 4.92
C PRO A 67 -1.81 -14.34 5.47
N GLY A 68 -1.35 -13.24 4.86
CA GLY A 68 -1.69 -11.88 5.24
C GLY A 68 -0.52 -10.92 5.22
N PHE A 69 -0.69 -9.78 5.90
CA PHE A 69 0.35 -8.77 6.04
C PHE A 69 1.28 -9.08 7.21
N TRP A 70 2.56 -8.88 6.96
CA TRP A 70 3.62 -9.08 7.93
C TRP A 70 4.63 -7.93 7.82
N GLY A 71 5.05 -7.43 8.96
CA GLY A 71 6.17 -6.51 9.10
C GLY A 71 7.44 -7.27 9.45
N TYR A 72 8.60 -6.69 9.14
CA TYR A 72 9.88 -7.17 9.64
C TYR A 72 10.47 -6.13 10.59
N GLU A 73 10.56 -6.48 11.87
CA GLU A 73 11.00 -5.58 12.94
C GLU A 73 12.05 -6.27 13.82
N GLU A 74 13.17 -5.59 14.08
CA GLU A 74 14.26 -6.05 14.97
C GLU A 74 14.81 -7.45 14.65
N GLY A 75 14.71 -7.88 13.38
CA GLY A 75 15.16 -9.20 12.96
C GLY A 75 14.10 -10.31 13.02
N ALA A 76 12.85 -9.95 13.33
CA ALA A 76 11.74 -10.88 13.45
C ALA A 76 10.56 -10.50 12.54
N TRP A 77 9.81 -11.52 12.14
CA TRP A 77 8.56 -11.34 11.42
C TRP A 77 7.42 -11.11 12.41
N VAL A 78 6.69 -10.01 12.23
CA VAL A 78 5.56 -9.62 13.07
C VAL A 78 4.30 -9.61 12.20
N LYS A 79 3.26 -10.29 12.65
CA LYS A 79 1.97 -10.27 11.95
C LYS A 79 1.27 -8.94 12.22
N LEU A 80 0.79 -8.29 11.15
CA LEU A 80 0.09 -7.00 11.20
C LEU A 80 -1.43 -7.18 11.15
#